data_AF-A0A1I0RX14-F1
#
_entry.id   AF-A0A1I0RX14-F1
#
_cell.length_a   1.000
_cell.length_b   1.000
_cell.length_c   1.000
_cell.angle_alpha   90.00
_cell.angle_beta   90.00
_cell.angle_gamma   90.00
#
_symmetry.space_group_name_H-M   'P 1'
#
loop_
_entity.id
_entity.type
_entity.pdbx_description
1 polymer ?
#
loop_
_entity_poly.entity_id
_entity_poly.type
_entity_poly.pdbx_seq_one_letter_code
_entity_poly.pdbx_strand_id
1 'polypeptide(L)'
;MRICVKSNSCRVVFFILLITAFEACRPSGNHTTGNEDCGTQRTISGLGIYLNNFTVDGTKGIRVKLSDSRDGRGKWEEIKFTDISNKTLRNQRYCFWEKEIGLSDTVYLRLPDGKIHAIHNFKYQLRPHASMGSVTYSCDFYELYVDNEIQTGGVASITSEK
;
A
#
# COMPACT_ATOMS: atom_id res chain seq x y z
N MET A 1 -29.15 64.12 30.47
CA MET A 1 -28.32 62.95 30.81
C MET A 1 -29.15 61.95 31.61
N ARG A 2 -29.58 60.87 30.96
CA ARG A 2 -29.80 59.50 31.48
C ARG A 2 -30.57 58.72 30.40
N ILE A 3 -29.87 57.75 29.84
CA ILE A 3 -30.37 56.80 28.84
C ILE A 3 -30.99 55.64 29.62
N CYS A 4 -32.23 55.29 29.29
CA CYS A 4 -32.80 53.98 29.61
C CYS A 4 -33.47 53.43 28.34
N VAL A 5 -32.73 52.56 27.64
CA VAL A 5 -33.27 51.70 26.59
C VAL A 5 -33.95 50.51 27.26
N LYS A 6 -35.24 50.31 26.99
CA LYS A 6 -36.03 49.21 27.53
C LYS A 6 -36.26 48.15 26.45
N SER A 7 -35.98 46.91 26.84
CA SER A 7 -36.59 45.67 26.34
C SER A 7 -36.23 45.23 24.92
N ASN A 8 -35.27 44.31 24.82
CA ASN A 8 -35.25 43.24 23.82
C ASN A 8 -34.37 42.07 24.33
N SER A 9 -34.79 41.43 25.42
CA SER A 9 -34.08 40.30 26.01
C SER A 9 -35.00 39.09 26.13
N CYS A 10 -35.50 38.58 25.01
CA CYS A 10 -36.25 37.31 25.02
C CYS A 10 -36.21 36.56 23.67
N ARG A 11 -35.08 36.62 22.94
CA ARG A 11 -34.87 35.78 21.74
C ARG A 11 -33.47 35.17 21.58
N VAL A 12 -32.52 35.47 22.48
CA VAL A 12 -31.13 34.99 22.34
C VAL A 12 -30.86 33.68 23.08
N VAL A 13 -31.69 33.32 24.08
CA VAL A 13 -31.43 32.15 24.94
C VAL A 13 -31.72 30.82 24.25
N PHE A 14 -32.60 30.80 23.23
CA PHE A 14 -32.97 29.56 22.54
C PHE A 14 -31.97 29.10 21.48
N PHE A 15 -31.08 29.99 21.01
CA PHE A 15 -30.09 29.63 19.99
C PHE A 15 -28.80 29.03 20.55
N ILE A 16 -28.52 29.21 21.85
CA ILE A 16 -27.28 28.72 22.48
C ILE A 16 -27.42 27.23 22.90
N LEU A 17 -28.64 26.76 23.16
CA LEU A 17 -28.92 25.38 23.58
C LEU A 17 -28.91 24.34 22.43
N LEU A 18 -28.99 24.79 21.18
CA LEU A 18 -28.89 23.91 20.00
C LEU A 18 -27.45 23.71 19.52
N ILE A 19 -26.52 24.59 19.91
CA ILE A 19 -25.11 24.48 19.53
C ILE A 19 -24.36 23.50 20.46
N THR A 20 -24.79 23.36 21.71
CA THR A 20 -24.17 22.41 22.67
C THR A 20 -24.60 20.96 22.46
N ALA A 21 -25.69 20.70 21.73
CA ALA A 21 -26.14 19.34 21.42
C ALA A 21 -25.32 18.68 20.28
N PHE A 22 -24.59 19.48 19.47
CA PHE A 22 -23.74 18.96 18.40
C PHE A 22 -22.34 18.55 18.85
N GLU A 23 -21.92 18.90 20.08
CA GLU A 23 -20.63 18.46 20.63
C GLU A 23 -20.69 17.12 21.39
N ALA A 24 -21.90 16.59 21.67
CA ALA A 24 -22.07 15.34 22.42
C ALA A 24 -21.91 14.06 21.57
N CYS A 25 -21.69 14.19 20.26
CA CYS A 25 -21.33 13.08 19.37
C CYS A 25 -19.89 13.22 18.84
N ARG A 26 -18.95 13.60 19.69
CA ARG A 26 -17.56 13.20 19.47
C ARG A 26 -17.38 11.84 20.14
N PRO A 27 -17.07 10.76 19.40
CA PRO A 27 -16.74 9.50 20.04
C PRO A 27 -15.54 9.77 20.94
N SER A 28 -15.73 9.59 22.25
CA SER A 28 -14.66 9.51 23.24
C SER A 28 -13.90 8.21 23.01
N GLY A 29 -13.23 8.12 21.88
CA GLY A 29 -12.26 7.08 21.60
C GLY A 29 -10.90 7.63 21.99
N ASN A 30 -10.31 7.07 23.04
CA ASN A 30 -8.85 6.96 23.13
C ASN A 30 -8.39 6.14 21.91
N HIS A 31 -8.40 6.74 20.72
CA HIS A 31 -7.56 6.28 19.64
C HIS A 31 -6.21 6.89 19.96
N THR A 32 -5.35 6.10 20.58
CA THR A 32 -3.91 6.23 20.41
C THR A 32 -3.65 6.27 18.91
N THR A 33 -3.72 7.47 18.33
CA THR A 33 -3.19 7.80 17.03
C THR A 33 -1.70 7.62 17.17
N GLY A 34 -1.24 6.38 16.95
CA GLY A 34 0.14 6.15 16.55
C GLY A 34 0.34 6.99 15.30
N ASN A 35 0.91 8.18 15.48
CA ASN A 35 1.57 8.92 14.41
C ASN A 35 2.81 8.10 14.04
N GLU A 36 2.60 6.91 13.47
CA GLU A 36 3.66 6.12 12.89
C GLU A 36 4.00 6.78 11.56
N ASP A 37 5.04 7.62 11.59
CA ASP A 37 5.62 8.15 10.38
C ASP A 37 6.25 6.98 9.61
N CYS A 38 5.53 6.51 8.58
CA CYS A 38 6.05 5.51 7.65
C CYS A 38 7.35 5.97 6.96
N GLY A 39 7.69 7.27 7.07
CA GLY A 39 8.95 7.87 6.65
C GLY A 39 10.19 7.38 7.39
N THR A 40 10.07 6.50 8.38
CA THR A 40 11.22 5.80 8.99
C THR A 40 11.65 4.57 8.19
N GLN A 41 10.76 3.98 7.39
CA GLN A 41 11.09 2.82 6.57
C GLN A 41 12.07 3.19 5.46
N ARG A 42 13.03 2.30 5.19
CA ARG A 42 14.07 2.50 4.18
C ARG A 42 14.18 1.32 3.22
N THR A 43 13.68 0.16 3.61
CA THR A 43 13.75 -1.08 2.85
C THR A 43 12.43 -1.86 2.96
N ILE A 44 12.20 -2.78 2.03
CA ILE A 44 11.24 -3.88 2.12
C ILE A 44 12.02 -5.20 2.18
N SER A 45 11.50 -6.21 2.87
CA SER A 45 12.18 -7.52 3.06
C SER A 45 12.05 -8.46 1.87
N GLY A 46 11.19 -8.12 0.90
CA GLY A 46 10.99 -8.89 -0.31
C GLY A 46 9.86 -8.32 -1.14
N LEU A 47 9.62 -8.96 -2.28
CA LEU A 47 8.61 -8.53 -3.23
C LEU A 47 7.74 -9.71 -3.66
N GLY A 48 6.43 -9.59 -3.46
CA GLY A 48 5.45 -10.50 -4.06
C GLY A 48 5.26 -10.18 -5.53
N ILE A 49 5.43 -11.19 -6.40
CA ILE A 49 5.31 -11.07 -7.85
C ILE A 49 4.19 -11.99 -8.32
N TYR A 50 3.17 -11.42 -8.95
CA TYR A 50 2.08 -12.14 -9.59
C TYR A 50 2.20 -12.08 -11.11
N LEU A 51 2.10 -13.25 -11.74
CA LEU A 51 2.02 -13.38 -13.18
C LEU A 51 0.61 -13.83 -13.56
N ASN A 52 -0.14 -12.94 -14.22
CA ASN A 52 -1.51 -13.16 -14.63
C ASN A 52 -1.55 -13.62 -16.10
N ASN A 53 -2.32 -14.68 -16.36
CA ASN A 53 -2.46 -15.34 -17.66
C ASN A 53 -1.19 -16.03 -18.19
N PHE A 54 -0.25 -16.39 -17.32
CA PHE A 54 0.94 -17.18 -17.70
C PHE A 54 0.67 -18.69 -17.53
N THR A 55 1.14 -19.48 -18.49
CA THR A 55 1.20 -20.95 -18.35
C THR A 55 2.37 -21.34 -17.45
N VAL A 56 2.39 -22.58 -16.93
CA VAL A 56 3.53 -23.09 -16.15
C VAL A 56 4.82 -22.99 -16.97
N ASP A 57 4.78 -23.39 -18.24
CA ASP A 57 5.96 -23.34 -19.11
C ASP A 57 6.36 -21.91 -19.45
N GLY A 58 5.39 -20.99 -19.58
CA GLY A 58 5.64 -19.57 -19.80
C GLY A 58 6.32 -18.86 -18.64
N THR A 59 6.45 -19.51 -17.47
CA THR A 59 7.22 -18.98 -16.33
C THR A 59 8.66 -19.50 -16.24
N LYS A 60 9.03 -20.50 -17.03
CA LYS A 60 10.37 -21.11 -16.98
C LYS A 60 11.41 -20.12 -17.51
N GLY A 61 12.48 -19.91 -16.75
CA GLY A 61 13.55 -19.01 -17.13
C GLY A 61 13.28 -17.52 -16.85
N ILE A 62 12.23 -17.18 -16.11
CA ILE A 62 12.05 -15.82 -15.58
C ILE A 62 13.18 -15.50 -14.61
N ARG A 63 13.78 -14.32 -14.79
CA ARG A 63 14.89 -13.85 -13.97
C ARG A 63 14.57 -12.52 -13.33
N VAL A 64 15.09 -12.32 -12.14
CA VAL A 64 14.99 -11.05 -11.41
C VAL A 64 16.38 -10.53 -11.09
N LYS A 65 16.52 -9.21 -10.98
CA LYS A 65 17.68 -8.57 -10.37
C LYS A 65 17.28 -7.27 -9.71
N LEU A 66 18.09 -6.81 -8.78
CA LEU A 66 18.04 -5.42 -8.31
C LEU A 66 18.89 -4.55 -9.26
N SER A 67 18.66 -3.24 -9.28
CA SER A 67 19.55 -2.27 -9.91
C SER A 67 20.92 -2.34 -9.25
N ASP A 68 21.99 -2.08 -10.02
CA ASP A 68 23.37 -2.10 -9.52
C ASP A 68 23.53 -1.12 -8.35
N SER A 69 23.40 -1.64 -7.14
CA SER A 69 23.89 -1.05 -5.91
C SER A 69 25.25 -1.66 -5.61
N ARG A 70 26.14 -0.84 -5.04
CA ARG A 70 27.61 -0.97 -4.94
C ARG A 70 28.17 -2.31 -4.37
N ASP A 71 27.31 -3.25 -3.97
CA ASP A 71 27.63 -4.47 -3.23
C ASP A 71 27.30 -5.77 -3.99
N GLY A 72 27.30 -5.77 -5.32
CA GLY A 72 27.02 -6.97 -6.12
C GLY A 72 25.52 -7.27 -6.33
N ARG A 73 24.66 -6.25 -6.15
CA ARG A 73 23.19 -6.34 -6.28
C ARG A 73 22.67 -6.29 -7.74
N GLY A 74 23.50 -6.56 -8.76
CA GLY A 74 23.11 -6.47 -10.18
C GLY A 74 23.03 -7.80 -10.94
N LYS A 75 23.23 -8.94 -10.27
CA LYS A 75 23.22 -10.24 -10.92
C LYS A 75 21.79 -10.73 -11.14
N TRP A 76 21.52 -11.22 -12.34
CA TRP A 76 20.29 -11.93 -12.64
C TRP A 76 20.26 -13.28 -11.91
N GLU A 77 19.18 -13.53 -11.20
CA GLU A 77 18.88 -14.82 -10.59
C GLU A 77 17.55 -15.36 -11.11
N GLU A 78 17.47 -16.68 -11.25
CA GLU A 78 16.24 -17.34 -11.69
C GLU A 78 15.31 -17.54 -10.50
N ILE A 79 14.04 -17.18 -10.66
CA ILE A 79 13.01 -17.35 -9.63
C ILE A 79 11.99 -18.37 -10.08
N LYS A 80 11.48 -19.14 -9.11
CA LYS A 80 10.49 -20.17 -9.35
C LYS A 80 9.13 -19.68 -8.89
N PHE A 81 8.15 -19.80 -9.78
CA PHE A 81 6.76 -19.48 -9.47
C PHE A 81 6.03 -20.75 -9.04
N THR A 82 5.21 -20.62 -7.99
CA THR A 82 4.27 -21.65 -7.60
C THR A 82 2.96 -21.47 -8.35
N ASP A 83 2.32 -22.61 -8.63
CA ASP A 83 0.97 -22.63 -9.14
C ASP A 83 -0.01 -22.43 -7.98
N ILE A 84 -0.72 -21.30 -7.94
CA ILE A 84 -1.79 -21.06 -6.95
C ILE A 84 -3.09 -21.75 -7.39
N SER A 85 -3.20 -22.16 -8.65
CA SER A 85 -4.41 -22.72 -9.26
C SER A 85 -4.53 -24.24 -9.08
N ASN A 86 -4.67 -24.70 -7.84
CA ASN A 86 -5.31 -26.01 -7.63
C ASN A 86 -6.85 -25.92 -7.60
N LYS A 87 -7.44 -24.71 -7.53
CA LYS A 87 -8.92 -24.54 -7.40
C LYS A 87 -9.54 -23.30 -8.07
N THR A 88 -8.78 -22.43 -8.74
CA THR A 88 -9.29 -21.16 -9.28
C THR A 88 -9.12 -21.10 -10.79
N LEU A 89 -10.16 -20.65 -11.51
CA LEU A 89 -10.19 -20.39 -12.96
C LEU A 89 -9.18 -19.31 -13.44
N ARG A 90 -8.30 -18.85 -12.55
CA ARG A 90 -7.36 -17.76 -12.81
C ARG A 90 -6.00 -18.40 -13.05
N ASN A 91 -5.51 -18.32 -14.28
CA ASN A 91 -4.14 -18.68 -14.66
C ASN A 91 -3.15 -17.71 -14.01
N GLN A 92 -3.01 -17.80 -12.70
CA GLN A 92 -2.19 -16.93 -11.88
C GLN A 92 -1.04 -17.73 -11.30
N ARG A 93 0.16 -17.14 -11.33
CA ARG A 93 1.38 -17.69 -10.75
C ARG A 93 1.94 -16.69 -9.77
N TYR A 94 2.55 -17.17 -8.69
CA TYR A 94 3.10 -16.30 -7.66
C TYR A 94 4.48 -16.73 -7.22
N CYS A 95 5.29 -15.74 -6.91
CA CYS A 95 6.56 -15.92 -6.25
C CYS A 95 6.70 -14.82 -5.20
N PHE A 96 7.24 -15.18 -4.04
CA PHE A 96 7.77 -14.18 -3.11
C PHE A 96 9.29 -14.20 -3.25
N TRP A 97 9.85 -13.10 -3.76
CA TRP A 97 11.30 -12.95 -3.90
C TRP A 97 11.84 -12.29 -2.64
N GLU A 98 12.44 -13.09 -1.77
CA GLU A 98 12.98 -12.65 -0.48
C GLU A 98 14.35 -11.98 -0.67
N LYS A 99 14.35 -10.65 -0.60
CA LYS A 99 15.53 -9.80 -0.76
C LYS A 99 15.29 -8.48 -0.07
N GLU A 100 16.30 -7.97 0.66
CA GLU A 100 16.26 -6.59 1.13
C GLU A 100 16.36 -5.63 -0.07
N ILE A 101 15.32 -4.83 -0.27
CA ILE A 101 15.16 -3.89 -1.38
C ILE A 101 14.99 -2.50 -0.78
N GLY A 102 15.87 -1.55 -1.12
CA GLY A 102 15.71 -0.15 -0.72
C GLY A 102 14.51 0.50 -1.39
N LEU A 103 13.85 1.45 -0.72
CA LEU A 103 12.67 2.12 -1.29
C LEU A 103 12.96 2.88 -2.61
N SER A 104 14.21 3.28 -2.81
CA SER A 104 14.71 3.94 -4.02
C SER A 104 15.26 2.98 -5.07
N ASP A 105 15.38 1.69 -4.77
CA ASP A 105 15.92 0.72 -5.73
C ASP A 105 14.94 0.45 -6.87
N THR A 106 15.45 -0.14 -7.94
CA THR A 106 14.64 -0.68 -9.04
C THR A 106 14.87 -2.18 -9.14
N VAL A 107 13.79 -2.95 -9.14
CA VAL A 107 13.80 -4.38 -9.42
C VAL A 107 13.48 -4.59 -10.90
N TYR A 108 14.32 -5.33 -11.60
CA TYR A 108 14.08 -5.70 -12.98
C TYR A 108 13.63 -7.15 -13.06
N LEU A 109 12.52 -7.40 -13.73
CA LEU A 109 12.05 -8.74 -14.05
C LEU A 109 12.18 -9.00 -15.54
N ARG A 110 12.92 -10.02 -15.93
CA ARG A 110 13.07 -10.45 -17.32
C ARG A 110 12.20 -11.69 -17.56
N LEU A 111 11.28 -11.56 -18.51
CA LEU A 111 10.46 -12.65 -19.02
C LEU A 111 11.26 -13.53 -20.00
N PRO A 112 10.79 -14.76 -20.32
CA PRO A 112 11.53 -15.69 -21.17
C PRO A 112 11.68 -15.21 -22.63
N ASP A 113 10.77 -14.35 -23.09
CA ASP A 113 10.82 -13.68 -24.39
C ASP A 113 11.85 -12.52 -24.44
N GLY A 114 12.48 -12.20 -23.32
CA GLY A 114 13.45 -11.11 -23.18
C GLY A 114 12.83 -9.77 -22.78
N LYS A 115 11.50 -9.65 -22.68
CA LYS A 115 10.84 -8.43 -22.18
C LYS A 115 11.27 -8.18 -20.73
N ILE A 116 11.60 -6.92 -20.42
CA ILE A 116 12.03 -6.52 -19.08
C ILE A 116 11.03 -5.54 -18.52
N HIS A 117 10.50 -5.86 -17.34
CA HIS A 117 9.65 -4.98 -16.55
C HIS A 117 10.49 -4.31 -15.46
N ALA A 118 10.28 -3.01 -15.25
CA ALA A 118 10.92 -2.25 -14.18
C ALA A 118 9.92 -2.01 -13.05
N ILE A 119 10.31 -2.40 -11.85
CA ILE A 119 9.50 -2.31 -10.63
C ILE A 119 10.23 -1.38 -9.66
N HIS A 120 9.62 -0.26 -9.29
CA HIS A 120 10.33 0.79 -8.53
C HIS A 120 9.39 1.66 -7.70
N ASN A 121 9.95 2.66 -7.02
CA ASN A 121 9.22 3.66 -6.22
C ASN A 121 8.35 3.00 -5.14
N PHE A 122 8.98 2.15 -4.34
CA PHE A 122 8.32 1.40 -3.28
C PHE A 122 7.92 2.34 -2.14
N LYS A 123 6.68 2.25 -1.70
CA LYS A 123 6.15 3.11 -0.63
C LYS A 123 5.38 2.33 0.42
N TYR A 124 5.63 2.73 1.65
CA TYR A 124 4.80 2.39 2.78
C TYR A 124 3.64 3.36 2.89
N GLN A 125 2.47 2.85 3.29
CA GLN A 125 1.30 3.66 3.60
C GLN A 125 0.76 3.25 4.98
N LEU A 126 0.25 4.23 5.72
CA LEU A 126 -0.46 3.96 6.97
C LEU A 126 -1.83 3.38 6.62
N ARG A 127 -2.09 2.13 7.01
CA ARG A 127 -3.32 1.42 6.65
C ARG A 127 -4.10 0.95 7.87
N PRO A 128 -5.45 1.02 7.82
CA PRO A 128 -6.29 0.49 8.88
C PRO A 128 -6.41 -1.03 8.74
N HIS A 129 -6.25 -1.73 9.86
CA HIS A 129 -6.52 -3.14 10.04
C HIS A 129 -7.71 -3.29 10.98
N ALA A 130 -8.86 -3.64 10.41
CA ALA A 130 -10.07 -3.92 11.16
C ALA A 130 -10.02 -5.33 11.73
N SER A 131 -10.21 -5.46 13.04
CA SER A 131 -10.49 -6.71 13.73
C SER A 131 -11.91 -6.65 14.34
N MET A 132 -12.41 -7.75 14.91
CA MET A 132 -13.73 -7.80 15.52
C MET A 132 -13.81 -6.87 16.75
N GLY A 133 -14.12 -5.59 16.53
CA GLY A 133 -14.35 -4.58 17.57
C GLY A 133 -13.29 -3.49 17.70
N SER A 134 -12.23 -3.49 16.88
CA SER A 134 -11.23 -2.40 16.88
C SER A 134 -10.62 -2.18 15.49
N VAL A 135 -10.10 -0.96 15.28
CA VAL A 135 -9.26 -0.62 14.13
C VAL A 135 -7.90 -0.22 14.66
N THR A 136 -6.88 -0.96 14.26
CA THR A 136 -5.47 -0.59 14.46
C THR A 136 -4.92 -0.03 13.16
N TYR A 137 -3.87 0.78 13.24
CA TYR A 137 -3.16 1.29 12.06
C TYR A 137 -1.73 0.75 12.09
N SER A 138 -1.19 0.40 10.93
CA SER A 138 0.23 0.08 10.77
C SER A 138 0.73 0.55 9.41
N CYS A 139 2.05 0.78 9.34
CA CYS A 139 2.74 1.09 8.09
C CYS A 139 2.99 -0.19 7.29
N ASP A 140 2.25 -0.36 6.20
CA ASP A 140 2.39 -1.48 5.27
C ASP A 140 3.09 -1.05 3.99
N PHE A 141 3.96 -1.90 3.45
CA PHE A 141 4.37 -1.77 2.05
C PHE A 141 3.13 -1.97 1.17
N TYR A 142 2.79 -0.96 0.37
CA TYR A 142 1.49 -0.95 -0.29
C TYR A 142 1.53 -0.48 -1.74
N GLU A 143 2.37 0.50 -2.07
CA GLU A 143 2.40 1.08 -3.41
C GLU A 143 3.77 0.86 -4.05
N LEU A 144 3.74 0.57 -5.35
CA LEU A 144 4.90 0.47 -6.22
C LEU A 144 4.50 0.86 -7.64
N TYR A 145 5.48 0.97 -8.52
CA TYR A 145 5.28 1.18 -9.96
C TYR A 145 5.76 -0.05 -10.71
N VAL A 146 5.01 -0.48 -11.74
CA VAL A 146 5.46 -1.45 -12.75
C VAL A 146 5.38 -0.75 -14.10
N ASP A 147 6.51 -0.56 -14.78
CA ASP A 147 6.60 0.15 -16.07
C ASP A 147 5.92 1.53 -16.08
N ASN A 148 6.08 2.28 -14.98
CA ASN A 148 5.46 3.58 -14.72
C ASN A 148 3.95 3.55 -14.40
N GLU A 149 3.32 2.38 -14.32
CA GLU A 149 1.95 2.25 -13.84
C GLU A 149 1.94 1.96 -12.33
N ILE A 150 1.15 2.75 -11.59
CA ILE A 150 0.98 2.57 -10.15
C ILE A 150 0.21 1.27 -9.86
N GLN A 151 0.74 0.47 -8.94
CA GLN A 151 0.05 -0.69 -8.40
C GLN A 151 -0.02 -0.62 -6.87
N THR A 152 -1.15 -1.09 -6.34
CA THR A 152 -1.45 -1.08 -4.91
C THR A 152 -1.63 -2.49 -4.37
N GLY A 153 -1.39 -2.69 -3.07
CA GLY A 153 -1.49 -3.99 -2.41
C GLY A 153 -0.13 -4.62 -2.09
N GLY A 154 0.98 -3.91 -2.29
CA GLY A 154 2.32 -4.37 -1.93
C GLY A 154 2.84 -5.50 -2.80
N VAL A 155 2.34 -5.61 -4.04
CA VAL A 155 2.66 -6.71 -4.96
C VAL A 155 2.83 -6.19 -6.38
N ALA A 156 3.76 -6.77 -7.13
CA ALA A 156 3.98 -6.47 -8.53
C ALA A 156 3.21 -7.48 -9.39
N SER A 157 2.22 -7.00 -10.14
CA SER A 157 1.38 -7.80 -11.02
C SER A 157 1.75 -7.55 -12.48
N ILE A 158 2.11 -8.60 -13.20
CA ILE A 158 2.44 -8.56 -14.62
C ILE A 158 1.44 -9.44 -15.36
N THR A 159 0.87 -8.93 -16.44
CA THR A 159 -0.12 -9.64 -17.25
C THR A 159 0.48 -9.96 -18.60
N SER A 160 0.33 -11.20 -19.07
CA SER A 160 0.72 -11.55 -20.43
C SER A 160 -0.11 -10.75 -21.42
N GLU A 161 0.55 -10.03 -22.32
CA GLU A 161 -0.08 -9.57 -23.57
C GLU A 161 -0.39 -10.84 -24.38
N LYS A 162 -1.62 -10.97 -24.87
CA LYS A 162 -2.06 -12.14 -25.64
C LYS A 162 -1.59 -12.07 -27.08
#